data_AF-A0AA37WVE1-F1
#
_entry.id   AF-A0AA37WVE1-F1
#
_cell.length_a   1.000
_cell.length_b   1.000
_cell.length_c   1.000
_cell.angle_alpha   90.00
_cell.angle_beta   90.00
_cell.angle_gamma   90.00
#
_symmetry.space_group_name_H-M   'P 1'
#
loop_
_entity.id
_entity.type
_entity.pdbx_description
1 polymer ?
#
loop_
_entity_poly.entity_id
_entity_poly.type
_entity_poly.pdbx_seq_one_letter_code
_entity_poly.pdbx_strand_id
1 'polypeptide(L)'
;MQGSERTKIAPVLGVIAMTCTLGACNTGAPVLTTGSIPGHKPPMVVSDAERDCLGRAMYFESNRSDGDGLIAVGTVVMNRLENAIFPGGICAVVGQPGQFAPGVLTKPMQDKDLQKVADAADAVLAGERHPKVGKAMYFHTAGRHFPYNNMHYVAVAGGNAFYEKRDSRSAQREKAQLPASVSTYAAAPGAPAP
;
A
#
# COMPACT_ATOMS: atom_id res chain seq x y z
N MET A 1 5.22 -3.61 85.04
CA MET A 1 4.25 -2.48 85.01
C MET A 1 4.93 -1.29 84.36
N GLN A 2 4.18 -0.58 83.51
CA GLN A 2 4.60 0.45 82.56
C GLN A 2 5.38 1.65 83.13
N GLY A 3 6.08 2.34 82.22
CA GLY A 3 6.48 3.76 82.34
C GLY A 3 7.73 4.05 81.50
N SER A 4 7.61 4.37 80.21
CA SER A 4 7.33 5.69 79.63
C SER A 4 8.48 6.71 79.74
N GLU A 5 9.12 6.92 78.59
CA GLU A 5 9.76 8.12 78.01
C GLU A 5 10.45 9.20 78.88
N ARG A 6 11.66 9.60 78.46
CA ARG A 6 11.89 10.95 77.86
C ARG A 6 13.32 11.17 77.35
N THR A 7 13.37 11.61 76.10
CA THR A 7 14.45 12.16 75.27
C THR A 7 15.34 13.21 75.93
N LYS A 8 16.65 13.20 75.63
CA LYS A 8 17.47 14.41 75.47
C LYS A 8 18.49 14.26 74.32
N ILE A 9 18.41 15.20 73.39
CA ILE A 9 19.29 15.40 72.23
C ILE A 9 20.53 16.19 72.68
N ALA A 10 21.71 15.85 72.16
CA ALA A 10 22.88 16.73 72.16
C ALA A 10 23.52 16.72 70.75
N PRO A 11 23.96 17.87 70.21
CA PRO A 11 24.49 17.98 68.86
C PRO A 11 26.01 17.74 68.86
N VAL A 12 26.53 17.01 67.88
CA VAL A 12 27.96 17.02 67.57
C VAL A 12 28.15 17.42 66.11
N LEU A 13 28.74 18.61 65.99
CA LEU A 13 29.33 19.22 64.83
C LEU A 13 30.49 18.35 64.33
N GLY A 14 30.62 18.09 63.02
CA GLY A 14 31.92 17.69 62.49
C GLY A 14 31.96 16.96 61.15
N VAL A 15 32.56 17.65 60.19
CA VAL A 15 33.43 17.16 59.12
C VAL A 15 32.78 16.71 57.81
N ILE A 16 32.89 17.64 56.85
CA ILE A 16 32.78 17.44 55.40
C ILE A 16 33.89 16.49 54.95
N ALA A 17 33.52 15.35 54.37
CA ALA A 17 34.44 14.49 53.62
C ALA A 17 33.85 14.20 52.24
N MET A 18 34.37 14.95 51.27
CA MET A 18 34.12 14.80 49.85
C MET A 18 34.73 13.48 49.37
N THR A 19 33.89 12.53 48.95
CA THR A 19 34.33 11.37 48.16
C THR A 19 33.46 11.28 46.91
N CYS A 20 34.12 11.43 45.76
CA CYS A 20 33.55 11.25 44.43
C CYS A 20 33.13 9.79 44.26
N THR A 21 31.83 9.53 44.17
CA THR A 21 31.33 8.25 43.67
C THR A 21 31.32 8.29 42.14
N LEU A 22 32.34 7.69 41.54
CA LEU A 22 32.28 7.20 40.17
C LEU A 22 31.47 5.90 40.16
N GLY A 23 30.48 5.81 39.27
CA GLY A 23 29.92 4.52 38.84
C GLY A 23 28.44 4.30 39.10
N ALA A 24 27.59 5.00 38.35
CA ALA A 24 26.30 4.45 37.94
C ALA A 24 26.30 4.39 36.41
N CYS A 25 26.57 3.21 35.85
CA CYS A 25 26.19 2.91 34.47
C CYS A 25 24.66 2.89 34.44
N ASN A 26 24.05 4.05 34.25
CA ASN A 26 22.65 4.13 33.90
C ASN A 26 22.55 3.58 32.48
N THR A 27 22.23 2.31 32.32
CA THR A 27 21.73 1.76 31.06
C THR A 27 20.33 2.32 30.83
N GLY A 28 20.24 3.63 30.65
CA GLY A 28 19.15 4.25 29.92
C GLY A 28 19.37 3.85 28.47
N ALA A 29 18.75 2.74 28.06
CA ALA A 29 18.55 2.48 26.65
C ALA A 29 17.97 3.77 26.04
N PRO A 30 18.50 4.28 24.91
CA PRO A 30 17.73 5.25 24.16
C PRO A 30 16.46 4.50 23.75
N VAL A 31 15.34 4.89 24.33
CA VAL A 31 14.03 4.60 23.74
C VAL A 31 14.10 5.31 22.39
N LEU A 32 14.50 4.57 21.35
CA LEU A 32 14.20 4.93 19.97
C LEU A 32 12.68 4.93 19.90
N THR A 33 12.09 6.06 20.21
CA THR A 33 10.77 6.39 19.68
C THR A 33 11.00 6.58 18.19
N THR A 34 10.91 5.48 17.44
CA THR A 34 10.74 5.55 16.00
C THR A 34 9.45 6.30 15.80
N GLY A 35 9.56 7.61 15.57
CA GLY A 35 8.42 8.44 15.23
C GLY A 35 7.72 7.81 14.05
N SER A 36 6.50 7.36 14.24
CA SER A 36 5.64 6.89 13.16
C SER A 36 5.50 8.04 12.17
N ILE A 37 6.19 7.93 11.02
CA ILE A 37 5.95 8.82 9.89
C ILE A 37 4.47 8.65 9.52
N PRO A 38 3.64 9.71 9.57
CA PRO A 38 2.25 9.61 9.14
C PRO A 38 2.21 9.15 7.68
N GLY A 39 1.71 7.94 7.43
CA GLY A 39 1.42 7.44 6.08
C GLY A 39 2.35 6.36 5.52
N HIS A 40 3.38 5.89 6.25
CA HIS A 40 4.15 4.72 5.82
C HIS A 40 3.58 3.44 6.44
N LYS A 41 3.05 2.53 5.60
CA LYS A 41 2.64 1.20 6.07
C LYS A 41 3.90 0.42 6.48
N PRO A 42 3.90 -0.29 7.62
CA PRO A 42 5.03 -1.10 8.01
C PRO A 42 5.33 -2.15 6.93
N PRO A 43 6.61 -2.52 6.72
CA PRO A 43 6.96 -3.57 5.78
C PRO A 43 6.24 -4.86 6.15
N MET A 44 5.47 -5.41 5.21
CA MET A 44 4.73 -6.65 5.39
C MET A 44 5.60 -7.84 5.01
N VAL A 45 5.60 -8.88 5.85
CA VAL A 45 6.07 -10.20 5.47
C VAL A 45 4.95 -10.92 4.74
N VAL A 46 5.18 -11.27 3.48
CA VAL A 46 4.20 -12.02 2.68
C VAL A 46 4.19 -13.48 3.16
N SER A 47 3.05 -13.90 3.70
CA SER A 47 2.82 -15.30 4.08
C SER A 47 2.19 -16.09 2.93
N ASP A 48 2.17 -17.42 3.04
CA ASP A 48 1.48 -18.28 2.07
C ASP A 48 -0.01 -17.93 1.94
N ALA A 49 -0.64 -17.47 3.02
CA ALA A 49 -2.03 -17.01 3.00
C ALA A 49 -2.19 -15.71 2.19
N GLU A 50 -1.27 -14.75 2.35
CA GLU A 50 -1.27 -13.49 1.57
C GLU A 50 -1.06 -13.78 0.07
N ARG A 51 -0.15 -14.72 -0.23
CA ARG A 51 0.10 -15.21 -1.58
C ARG A 51 -1.13 -15.89 -2.19
N ASP A 52 -1.82 -16.74 -1.43
CA ASP A 52 -3.06 -17.38 -1.88
C ASP A 52 -4.17 -16.35 -2.15
N CYS A 53 -4.38 -15.38 -1.24
CA CYS A 53 -5.34 -14.29 -1.45
C CYS A 53 -5.06 -13.51 -2.76
N LEU A 54 -3.78 -13.22 -3.04
CA LEU A 54 -3.36 -12.56 -4.28
C LEU A 54 -3.73 -13.41 -5.51
N GLY A 55 -3.30 -14.68 -5.53
CA GLY A 55 -3.56 -15.58 -6.65
C GLY A 55 -5.04 -15.76 -6.93
N ARG A 56 -5.85 -15.88 -5.87
CA ARG A 56 -7.31 -16.00 -5.97
C ARG A 56 -7.96 -14.75 -6.56
N ALA A 57 -7.54 -13.56 -6.15
CA ALA A 57 -8.00 -12.32 -6.77
C ALA A 57 -7.67 -12.30 -8.25
N MET A 58 -6.42 -12.60 -8.62
CA MET A 58 -6.00 -12.68 -10.03
C MET A 58 -6.87 -13.64 -10.83
N TYR A 59 -7.12 -14.84 -10.29
CA TYR A 59 -7.89 -15.90 -10.96
C TYR A 59 -9.39 -15.60 -11.13
N PHE A 60 -10.03 -14.98 -10.13
CA PHE A 60 -11.48 -14.73 -10.17
C PHE A 60 -11.85 -13.40 -10.85
N GLU A 61 -10.93 -12.44 -10.90
CA GLU A 61 -11.19 -11.14 -11.52
C GLU A 61 -10.79 -11.05 -12.99
N SER A 62 -9.96 -11.96 -13.49
CA SER A 62 -9.48 -11.93 -14.87
C SER A 62 -9.99 -13.11 -15.70
N ASN A 63 -9.89 -12.97 -17.02
CA ASN A 63 -9.98 -14.12 -17.90
C ASN A 63 -8.78 -15.05 -17.64
N ARG A 64 -9.04 -16.20 -17.03
CA ARG A 64 -8.05 -17.18 -16.58
C ARG A 64 -7.12 -17.70 -17.67
N SER A 65 -7.51 -17.61 -18.94
CA SER A 65 -6.68 -18.02 -20.07
C SER A 65 -5.68 -16.94 -20.51
N ASP A 66 -5.78 -15.74 -19.96
CA ASP A 66 -4.96 -14.58 -20.29
C ASP A 66 -3.99 -14.26 -19.14
N GLY A 67 -2.70 -14.57 -19.33
CA GLY A 67 -1.66 -14.27 -18.35
C GLY A 67 -1.50 -12.77 -18.09
N ASP A 68 -1.68 -11.94 -19.12
CA ASP A 68 -1.61 -10.48 -19.01
C ASP A 68 -2.71 -9.96 -18.07
N GLY A 69 -3.90 -10.56 -18.16
CA GLY A 69 -5.03 -10.33 -17.26
C GLY A 69 -4.73 -10.63 -15.79
N LEU A 70 -4.04 -11.74 -15.52
CA LEU A 70 -3.63 -12.11 -14.16
C LEU A 70 -2.70 -11.03 -13.57
N ILE A 71 -1.63 -10.68 -14.29
CA ILE A 71 -0.65 -9.68 -13.84
C ILE A 71 -1.30 -8.30 -13.70
N ALA A 72 -2.25 -7.94 -14.57
CA ALA A 72 -2.98 -6.67 -14.49
C ALA A 72 -3.82 -6.54 -13.20
N VAL A 73 -4.54 -7.60 -12.81
CA VAL A 73 -5.28 -7.62 -11.53
C VAL A 73 -4.31 -7.62 -10.35
N GLY A 74 -3.24 -8.42 -10.40
CA GLY A 74 -2.22 -8.45 -9.36
C GLY A 74 -1.60 -7.07 -9.13
N THR A 75 -1.30 -6.34 -10.21
CA THR A 75 -0.83 -4.95 -10.17
C THR A 75 -1.79 -4.04 -9.40
N VAL A 76 -3.11 -4.15 -9.63
CA VAL A 76 -4.11 -3.37 -8.89
C VAL A 76 -4.10 -3.71 -7.40
N VAL A 77 -4.02 -4.99 -7.04
CA VAL A 77 -3.97 -5.42 -5.63
C VAL A 77 -2.75 -4.83 -4.93
N MET A 78 -1.58 -4.86 -5.59
CA MET A 78 -0.36 -4.27 -5.05
C MET A 78 -0.43 -2.73 -4.96
N ASN A 79 -0.99 -2.06 -5.98
CA ASN A 79 -1.22 -0.61 -5.94
C ASN A 79 -2.14 -0.22 -4.76
N ARG A 80 -3.18 -1.02 -4.48
CA ARG A 80 -4.05 -0.81 -3.32
C ARG A 80 -3.28 -1.06 -2.02
N LEU A 81 -2.51 -2.13 -1.95
CA LEU A 81 -1.70 -2.42 -0.77
C LEU A 81 -0.77 -1.26 -0.43
N GLU A 82 -0.13 -0.66 -1.42
CA GLU A 82 0.80 0.46 -1.26
C GLU A 82 0.09 1.78 -0.91
N ASN A 83 -1.19 1.93 -1.23
CA ASN A 83 -1.94 3.16 -1.01
C ASN A 83 -2.58 3.21 0.40
N ALA A 84 -2.43 4.36 1.07
CA ALA A 84 -2.91 4.60 2.44
C ALA A 84 -4.44 4.49 2.63
N ILE A 85 -5.25 4.65 1.58
CA ILE A 85 -6.72 4.58 1.68
C ILE A 85 -7.23 3.13 1.80
N PHE A 86 -6.40 2.15 1.48
CA PHE A 86 -6.76 0.73 1.57
C PHE A 86 -6.14 0.07 2.80
N PRO A 87 -6.68 -1.07 3.25
CA PRO A 87 -6.11 -1.83 4.36
C PRO A 87 -4.64 -2.21 4.18
N GLY A 88 -3.95 -2.49 5.28
CA GLY A 88 -2.67 -3.19 5.25
C GLY A 88 -2.94 -4.70 5.18
N GLY A 89 -2.42 -5.38 4.16
CA GLY A 89 -2.73 -6.79 3.88
C GLY A 89 -3.21 -7.00 2.45
N ILE A 90 -2.62 -7.93 1.71
CA ILE A 90 -3.18 -8.40 0.45
C ILE A 90 -4.54 -9.06 0.73
N CYS A 91 -4.61 -9.98 1.70
CA CYS A 91 -5.87 -10.59 2.10
C CYS A 91 -6.89 -9.56 2.57
N ALA A 92 -6.45 -8.52 3.29
CA ALA A 92 -7.34 -7.44 3.74
C ALA A 92 -7.86 -6.58 2.57
N VAL A 93 -7.05 -6.34 1.54
CA VAL A 93 -7.47 -5.67 0.29
C VAL A 93 -8.46 -6.56 -0.49
N VAL A 94 -8.15 -7.83 -0.67
CA VAL A 94 -8.97 -8.77 -1.45
C VAL A 94 -10.29 -9.09 -0.74
N GLY A 95 -10.28 -9.15 0.59
CA GLY A 95 -11.45 -9.43 1.42
C GLY A 95 -12.39 -8.24 1.61
N GLN A 96 -12.11 -7.06 1.03
CA GLN A 96 -13.02 -5.92 1.17
C GLN A 96 -14.40 -6.22 0.56
N PRO A 97 -15.50 -5.96 1.28
CA PRO A 97 -16.85 -6.27 0.82
C PRO A 97 -17.18 -5.61 -0.53
N GLY A 98 -17.59 -6.42 -1.52
CA GLY A 98 -18.05 -5.95 -2.83
C GLY A 98 -16.95 -5.42 -3.77
N GLN A 99 -15.67 -5.51 -3.37
CA GLN A 99 -14.55 -5.00 -4.18
C GLN A 99 -14.02 -6.04 -5.20
N PHE A 100 -14.28 -7.31 -4.93
CA PHE A 100 -13.89 -8.49 -5.70
C PHE A 100 -15.10 -9.43 -5.82
N ALA A 101 -15.00 -10.43 -6.69
CA ALA A 101 -16.04 -11.38 -7.01
C ALA A 101 -16.58 -12.07 -5.74
N PRO A 102 -17.91 -12.32 -5.67
CA PRO A 102 -18.49 -13.03 -4.54
C PRO A 102 -17.80 -14.39 -4.33
N GLY A 103 -17.27 -14.62 -3.12
CA GLY A 103 -16.54 -15.83 -2.78
C GLY A 103 -15.10 -15.89 -3.30
N VAL A 104 -14.47 -14.75 -3.64
CA VAL A 104 -13.06 -14.71 -4.08
C VAL A 104 -12.12 -15.44 -3.12
N LEU A 105 -12.37 -15.42 -1.81
CA LEU A 105 -11.55 -16.13 -0.80
C LEU A 105 -12.04 -17.55 -0.46
N THR A 106 -13.21 -17.99 -0.95
CA THR A 106 -13.81 -19.28 -0.55
C THR A 106 -14.06 -20.25 -1.70
N LYS A 107 -14.31 -19.76 -2.93
CA LYS A 107 -14.63 -20.61 -4.09
C LYS A 107 -13.41 -21.44 -4.52
N PRO A 108 -13.55 -22.72 -4.87
CA PRO A 108 -12.42 -23.50 -5.36
C PRO A 108 -11.92 -22.95 -6.71
N MET A 109 -10.60 -22.89 -6.87
CA MET A 109 -9.97 -22.74 -8.18
C MET A 109 -9.94 -24.10 -8.89
N GLN A 110 -9.76 -24.09 -10.21
CA GLN A 110 -9.66 -25.34 -10.98
C GLN A 110 -8.23 -25.87 -10.88
N ASP A 111 -8.07 -27.18 -10.64
CA ASP A 111 -6.75 -27.80 -10.42
C ASP A 111 -5.76 -27.51 -11.56
N LYS A 112 -6.25 -27.53 -12.80
CA LYS A 112 -5.45 -27.24 -14.00
C LYS A 112 -4.85 -25.83 -14.05
N ASP A 113 -5.40 -24.89 -13.30
CA ASP A 113 -4.98 -23.49 -13.28
C ASP A 113 -4.14 -23.14 -12.05
N LEU A 114 -4.07 -24.01 -11.03
CA LEU A 114 -3.40 -23.73 -9.75
C LEU A 114 -1.94 -23.33 -9.92
N GLN A 115 -1.17 -24.09 -10.70
CA GLN A 115 0.26 -23.81 -10.89
C GLN A 115 0.47 -22.45 -11.59
N LYS A 116 -0.25 -22.20 -12.68
CA LYS A 116 -0.16 -20.94 -13.42
C LYS A 116 -0.51 -19.74 -12.54
N VAL A 117 -1.55 -19.85 -11.71
CA VAL A 117 -1.96 -18.77 -10.80
C VAL A 117 -0.90 -18.56 -9.72
N ALA A 118 -0.35 -19.64 -9.19
CA ALA A 118 0.75 -19.62 -8.22
C ALA A 118 1.99 -18.91 -8.79
N ASP A 119 2.42 -19.27 -10.01
CA ASP A 119 3.56 -18.67 -10.70
C ASP A 119 3.34 -17.17 -10.96
N ALA A 120 2.14 -16.80 -11.43
CA ALA A 120 1.81 -15.39 -11.66
C ALA A 120 1.76 -14.58 -10.36
N ALA A 121 1.24 -15.16 -9.27
CA ALA A 121 1.24 -14.52 -7.97
C ALA A 121 2.68 -14.29 -7.48
N ASP A 122 3.57 -15.27 -7.64
CA ASP A 122 4.99 -15.13 -7.30
C ASP A 122 5.68 -14.04 -8.11
N ALA A 123 5.39 -13.96 -9.42
CA ALA A 123 5.93 -12.92 -10.28
C ALA A 123 5.52 -11.51 -9.78
N VAL A 124 4.23 -11.33 -9.45
CA VAL A 124 3.74 -10.06 -8.91
C VAL A 124 4.35 -9.74 -7.55
N LEU A 125 4.49 -10.74 -6.67
CA LEU A 125 5.16 -10.56 -5.37
C LEU A 125 6.65 -10.21 -5.53
N ALA A 126 7.32 -10.74 -6.56
CA ALA A 126 8.69 -10.43 -6.92
C ALA A 126 8.85 -9.03 -7.56
N GLY A 127 7.75 -8.32 -7.82
CA GLY A 127 7.76 -6.95 -8.35
C GLY A 127 7.31 -6.83 -9.81
N GLU A 128 6.86 -7.92 -10.45
CA GLU A 128 6.29 -7.82 -11.78
C GLU A 128 5.00 -6.98 -11.76
N ARG A 129 4.86 -6.09 -12.75
CA ARG A 129 3.72 -5.19 -12.89
C ARG A 129 3.33 -5.11 -14.36
N HIS A 130 2.03 -5.01 -14.62
CA HIS A 130 1.53 -4.88 -15.97
C HIS A 130 1.91 -3.51 -16.55
N PRO A 131 2.55 -3.44 -17.73
CA PRO A 131 3.22 -2.23 -18.22
C PRO A 131 2.29 -1.04 -18.46
N LYS A 132 1.01 -1.29 -18.75
CA LYS A 132 0.01 -0.22 -19.02
C LYS A 132 -0.94 0.06 -17.86
N VAL A 133 -0.99 -0.78 -16.82
CA VAL A 133 -1.93 -0.56 -15.69
C VAL A 133 -1.45 0.61 -14.83
N GLY A 134 -0.13 0.82 -14.75
CA GLY A 134 0.44 1.97 -14.04
C GLY A 134 -0.05 2.02 -12.59
N LYS A 135 -0.61 3.16 -12.19
CA LYS A 135 -1.13 3.40 -10.83
C LYS A 135 -2.62 3.15 -10.69
N ALA A 136 -3.28 2.55 -11.69
CA ALA A 136 -4.70 2.24 -11.58
C ALA A 136 -4.97 1.33 -10.38
N MET A 137 -5.97 1.71 -9.59
CA MET A 137 -6.43 0.95 -8.42
C MET A 137 -7.84 0.39 -8.64
N TYR A 138 -8.40 0.61 -9.82
CA TYR A 138 -9.79 0.28 -10.13
C TYR A 138 -9.87 -0.35 -11.52
N PHE A 139 -10.84 -1.25 -11.67
CA PHE A 139 -11.17 -1.84 -12.94
C PHE A 139 -12.64 -2.24 -12.96
N HIS A 140 -13.13 -2.58 -14.13
CA HIS A 140 -14.40 -3.26 -14.33
C HIS A 140 -14.35 -4.05 -15.64
N THR A 141 -15.37 -4.86 -15.91
CA THR A 141 -15.52 -5.56 -17.18
C THR A 141 -15.40 -4.59 -18.36
N ALA A 142 -14.55 -4.91 -19.33
CA ALA A 142 -14.35 -4.11 -20.53
C ALA A 142 -15.67 -3.98 -21.32
N GLY A 143 -15.85 -2.84 -21.98
CA GLY A 143 -17.07 -2.54 -22.74
C GLY A 143 -18.26 -2.05 -21.90
N ARG A 144 -18.18 -2.07 -20.56
CA ARG A 144 -19.18 -1.44 -19.70
C ARG A 144 -18.94 0.08 -19.62
N HIS A 145 -20.00 0.85 -19.80
CA HIS A 145 -20.00 2.30 -19.65
C HIS A 145 -20.64 2.72 -18.32
N PHE A 146 -20.03 3.68 -17.62
CA PHE A 146 -20.57 4.29 -16.41
C PHE A 146 -20.65 5.81 -16.59
N PRO A 147 -21.68 6.49 -16.06
CA PRO A 147 -21.89 7.93 -16.25
C PRO A 147 -20.97 8.81 -15.38
N TYR A 148 -19.79 8.33 -14.99
CA TYR A 148 -18.84 9.08 -14.17
C TYR A 148 -17.77 9.73 -15.05
N ASN A 149 -17.50 11.00 -14.79
CA ASN A 149 -16.50 11.78 -15.53
C ASN A 149 -15.10 11.75 -14.89
N ASN A 150 -14.93 11.00 -13.80
CA ASN A 150 -13.68 10.94 -13.03
C ASN A 150 -12.87 9.65 -13.27
N MET A 151 -13.25 8.85 -14.25
CA MET A 151 -12.60 7.57 -14.59
C MET A 151 -11.66 7.75 -15.77
N HIS A 152 -10.35 7.66 -15.51
CA HIS A 152 -9.30 7.79 -16.53
C HIS A 152 -8.75 6.41 -16.87
N TYR A 153 -9.19 5.86 -18.00
CA TYR A 153 -8.78 4.53 -18.45
C TYR A 153 -7.33 4.53 -18.93
N VAL A 154 -6.58 3.49 -18.53
CA VAL A 154 -5.15 3.35 -18.82
C VAL A 154 -4.81 2.05 -19.55
N ALA A 155 -5.60 0.98 -19.35
CA ALA A 155 -5.36 -0.31 -19.97
C ALA A 155 -6.63 -1.14 -20.14
N VAL A 156 -6.59 -2.08 -21.08
CA VAL A 156 -7.55 -3.18 -21.21
C VAL A 156 -6.76 -4.49 -21.27
N ALA A 157 -7.04 -5.42 -20.37
CA ALA A 157 -6.39 -6.73 -20.27
C ALA A 157 -7.29 -7.71 -19.51
N GLY A 158 -7.22 -9.01 -19.81
CA GLY A 158 -7.97 -10.03 -19.07
C GLY A 158 -9.49 -9.86 -19.06
N GLY A 159 -10.07 -9.16 -20.04
CA GLY A 159 -11.49 -8.82 -20.06
C GLY A 159 -11.90 -7.63 -19.21
N ASN A 160 -10.95 -6.89 -18.64
CA ASN A 160 -11.19 -5.71 -17.80
C ASN A 160 -10.63 -4.43 -18.43
N ALA A 161 -11.26 -3.31 -18.11
CA ALA A 161 -10.74 -1.96 -18.34
C ALA A 161 -10.27 -1.38 -17.00
N PHE A 162 -9.01 -0.96 -16.94
CA PHE A 162 -8.34 -0.43 -15.75
C PHE A 162 -8.31 1.10 -15.79
N TYR A 163 -8.54 1.74 -14.65
CA TYR A 163 -8.62 3.19 -14.58
C TYR A 163 -8.16 3.78 -13.25
N GLU A 164 -7.73 5.04 -13.32
CA GLU A 164 -7.49 5.90 -12.17
C GLU A 164 -8.74 6.73 -11.90
N LYS A 165 -9.10 6.92 -10.62
CA LYS A 165 -10.08 7.92 -10.23
C LYS A 165 -9.36 9.23 -9.97
N ARG A 166 -9.72 10.30 -10.70
CA ARG A 166 -9.15 11.64 -10.47
C ARG A 166 -10.23 12.55 -9.90
N ASP A 167 -9.98 13.16 -8.74
CA ASP A 167 -10.83 14.27 -8.31
C ASP A 167 -10.56 15.49 -9.20
N SER A 168 -11.50 16.44 -9.23
CA SER A 168 -11.38 17.65 -10.06
C SER A 168 -10.10 18.43 -9.77
N ARG A 169 -9.63 18.42 -8.52
CA ARG A 169 -8.39 19.08 -8.08
C ARG A 169 -7.13 18.39 -8.59
N SER A 170 -7.07 17.06 -8.58
CA SER A 170 -5.94 16.27 -9.11
C SER A 170 -5.87 16.38 -10.62
N ALA A 171 -7.02 16.34 -11.30
CA ALA A 171 -7.11 16.56 -12.74
C ALA A 171 -6.60 17.98 -13.12
N GLN A 172 -6.94 19.00 -12.32
CA GLN A 172 -6.47 20.36 -12.53
C GLN A 172 -4.97 20.54 -12.25
N ARG A 173 -4.43 19.87 -11.22
CA ARG A 173 -2.99 19.87 -10.92
C ARG A 173 -2.17 19.19 -12.00
N GLU A 174 -2.62 18.04 -12.51
CA GLU A 174 -1.94 17.36 -13.63
C GLU A 174 -1.98 18.22 -14.89
N LYS A 175 -3.12 18.85 -15.21
CA LYS A 175 -3.24 19.79 -16.34
C LYS A 175 -2.32 21.01 -16.20
N ALA A 176 -2.08 21.48 -14.99
CA ALA A 176 -1.13 22.56 -14.70
C ALA A 176 0.34 22.12 -14.75
N GLN A 177 0.60 20.81 -14.58
CA GLN A 177 1.94 20.20 -14.59
C GLN A 177 2.34 19.68 -15.98
N LEU A 178 1.42 19.63 -16.96
CA LEU A 178 1.78 19.32 -18.34
C LEU A 178 2.80 20.37 -18.84
N PRO A 179 3.96 19.95 -19.39
CA PRO A 179 4.95 20.90 -19.86
C PRO A 179 4.37 21.74 -21.00
N ALA A 180 4.66 23.04 -20.99
CA ALA A 180 4.22 24.01 -22.00
C ALA A 180 4.67 23.65 -23.44
N SER A 181 5.52 22.63 -23.62
CA SER A 181 6.04 22.18 -24.91
C SER A 181 5.03 21.40 -25.76
N VAL A 182 3.84 21.02 -25.26
CA VAL A 182 2.80 20.39 -26.09
C VAL A 182 1.95 21.43 -26.85
N SER A 183 2.05 22.72 -26.51
CA SER A 183 1.25 23.77 -27.15
C SER A 183 1.83 24.32 -28.46
N THR A 184 3.07 23.96 -28.84
CA THR A 184 3.76 24.57 -30.00
C THR A 184 3.61 23.81 -31.32
N TYR A 185 2.96 22.64 -31.37
CA TYR A 185 2.75 21.91 -32.63
C TYR A 185 1.44 22.24 -33.36
N ALA A 186 0.66 23.24 -32.90
CA ALA A 186 -0.60 23.65 -33.53
C ALA A 186 -0.50 24.85 -34.49
N ALA A 187 0.68 25.14 -35.04
CA ALA A 187 0.84 26.17 -36.07
C ALA A 187 1.85 25.72 -37.14
N ALA A 188 1.49 24.70 -37.92
CA ALA A 188 2.13 24.51 -39.23
C ALA A 188 1.52 25.52 -40.21
N PRO A 189 2.31 26.40 -40.86
CA PRO A 189 1.80 27.26 -41.92
C PRO A 189 1.40 26.38 -43.11
N GLY A 190 0.25 26.72 -43.71
CA GLY A 190 -0.37 25.96 -44.79
C GLY A 190 0.58 25.73 -45.97
N ALA A 191 0.51 24.52 -46.51
CA ALA A 191 1.12 24.18 -47.78
C ALA A 191 0.58 25.11 -48.88
N PRO A 192 1.42 25.59 -49.81
CA PRO A 192 0.93 26.25 -51.01
C PRO A 192 0.21 25.22 -51.90
N ALA A 193 -1.01 25.54 -52.29
CA ALA A 193 -1.78 24.84 -53.33
C ALA A 193 -1.22 25.19 -54.74
N PRO A 194 -1.56 24.40 -55.79
CA PRO A 194 -0.68 24.04 -56.90
C PRO A 194 -0.24 25.17 -57.83
#